data_AF-A0A482VG47-F1
#
_entry.id   AF-A0A482VG47-F1
#
_cell.length_a   1.000
_cell.length_b   1.000
_cell.length_c   1.000
_cell.angle_alpha   90.00
_cell.angle_beta   90.00
_cell.angle_gamma   90.00
#
_symmetry.space_group_name_H-M   'P 1'
#
loop_
_entity.id
_entity.type
_entity.pdbx_description
1 polymer ?
#
loop_
_entity_poly.entity_id
_entity_poly.type
_entity_poly.pdbx_seq_one_letter_code
_entity_poly.pdbx_strand_id
1 'polypeptide(L)'
;LTSDLKIKHLERMEKEKSFNNSVESARITFEEIPQRVSRATVSHIAEIKSVLTRKRTEVYKAAHSLDELARSLSVSIRNSHQISLKILEMLNGWDLWRWLSILGILNSEGVLHKDGGIFKALLKANDSFKIEDVLKSCQRNQPAYATFHLHNLFDANSVTNYKSWDDFKGAISNFTIGENNVEILSPSLQLNLQVLSTVSTVNLTTYRLKISGPVTKRDLSSLADQLNTVARQLADLTNAKIFDNLAARVRKIIRNEVAQLDDLKERILYKITALDVLIQPLSRQANRSLSHLKSIQFFADNQGWQIAER
;
A
#
# COMPACT_ATOMS: atom_id res chain seq x y z
N LEU A 1 -29.24 -21.21 -31.00
CA LEU A 1 -28.29 -20.16 -30.57
C LEU A 1 -28.09 -20.10 -29.04
N THR A 2 -29.09 -20.47 -28.25
CA THR A 2 -29.11 -20.43 -26.77
C THR A 2 -28.36 -21.57 -26.05
N SER A 3 -27.65 -22.43 -26.79
CA SER A 3 -26.87 -23.53 -26.22
C SER A 3 -25.42 -23.15 -25.89
N ASP A 4 -24.97 -21.96 -26.29
CA ASP A 4 -23.63 -21.49 -25.97
C ASP A 4 -23.56 -21.12 -24.47
N LEU A 5 -22.82 -21.94 -23.72
CA LEU A 5 -22.56 -21.78 -22.29
C LEU A 5 -22.07 -20.37 -21.95
N LYS A 6 -21.31 -19.74 -22.85
CA LYS A 6 -20.77 -18.39 -22.66
C LYS A 6 -21.87 -17.33 -22.67
N ILE A 7 -22.83 -17.43 -23.59
CA ILE A 7 -23.94 -16.49 -23.71
C ILE A 7 -24.86 -16.58 -22.48
N LYS A 8 -25.16 -17.81 -22.02
CA LYS A 8 -25.93 -18.01 -20.76
C LYS A 8 -25.23 -17.41 -19.55
N HIS A 9 -23.90 -17.40 -19.52
CA HIS A 9 -23.14 -16.84 -18.42
C HIS A 9 -23.16 -15.31 -18.40
N LEU A 10 -23.05 -14.66 -19.58
CA LEU A 10 -23.22 -13.21 -19.69
C LEU A 10 -24.62 -12.76 -19.28
N GLU A 11 -25.66 -13.48 -19.72
CA GLU A 11 -27.04 -13.15 -19.36
C GLU A 11 -27.28 -13.28 -17.85
N ARG A 12 -26.63 -14.27 -17.20
CA ARG A 12 -26.66 -14.39 -15.74
C ARG A 12 -25.97 -13.21 -15.07
N MET A 13 -24.79 -12.81 -15.54
CA MET A 13 -24.03 -11.69 -14.99
C MET A 13 -24.74 -10.34 -15.17
N GLU A 14 -25.42 -10.12 -16.30
CA GLU A 14 -26.22 -8.91 -16.55
C GLU A 14 -27.39 -8.80 -15.55
N LYS A 15 -28.05 -9.93 -15.27
CA LYS A 15 -29.18 -10.00 -14.33
C LYS A 15 -28.73 -10.04 -12.87
N GLU A 16 -27.45 -10.33 -12.62
CA GLU A 16 -26.90 -10.41 -11.28
C GLU A 16 -26.64 -9.01 -10.72
N LYS A 17 -27.59 -8.54 -9.90
CA LYS A 17 -27.36 -7.42 -8.97
C LYS A 17 -26.08 -7.59 -8.15
N SER A 18 -25.64 -8.82 -7.91
CA SER A 18 -24.40 -9.14 -7.17
C SER A 18 -23.15 -8.56 -7.84
N PHE A 19 -23.04 -8.55 -9.17
CA PHE A 19 -21.86 -8.01 -9.85
C PHE A 19 -21.79 -6.48 -9.73
N ASN A 20 -22.88 -5.78 -10.03
CA ASN A 20 -22.95 -4.33 -9.87
C ASN A 20 -22.72 -3.91 -8.42
N ASN A 21 -23.32 -4.63 -7.47
CA ASN A 21 -23.12 -4.36 -6.05
C ASN A 21 -21.67 -4.61 -5.63
N SER A 22 -21.00 -5.65 -6.14
CA SER A 22 -19.58 -5.91 -5.87
C SER A 22 -18.67 -4.82 -6.44
N VAL A 23 -18.94 -4.32 -7.65
CA VAL A 23 -18.18 -3.22 -8.25
C VAL A 23 -18.36 -1.95 -7.43
N GLU A 24 -19.59 -1.62 -7.03
CA GLU A 24 -19.88 -0.43 -6.24
C GLU A 24 -19.30 -0.54 -4.82
N SER A 25 -19.37 -1.71 -4.21
CA SER A 25 -18.72 -2.00 -2.93
C SER A 25 -17.21 -1.82 -3.00
N ALA A 26 -16.56 -2.30 -4.06
CA ALA A 26 -15.13 -2.10 -4.27
C ALA A 26 -14.77 -0.60 -4.43
N ARG A 27 -15.62 0.17 -5.13
CA ARG A 27 -15.46 1.63 -5.29
C ARG A 27 -15.53 2.36 -3.95
N ILE A 28 -16.59 2.10 -3.17
CA ILE A 28 -16.79 2.70 -1.85
C ILE A 28 -15.63 2.34 -0.92
N THR A 29 -15.26 1.05 -0.90
CA THR A 29 -14.14 0.56 -0.09
C THR A 29 -12.86 1.30 -0.42
N PHE A 30 -12.55 1.49 -1.71
CA PHE A 30 -11.37 2.24 -2.15
C PHE A 30 -11.37 3.70 -1.70
N GLU A 31 -12.52 4.40 -1.79
CA GLU A 31 -12.68 5.78 -1.35
C GLU A 31 -12.51 5.96 0.18
N GLU A 32 -12.91 4.95 0.96
CA GLU A 32 -12.81 4.96 2.42
C GLU A 32 -11.41 4.65 2.97
N ILE A 33 -10.49 4.11 2.15
CA ILE A 33 -9.15 3.67 2.61
C ILE A 33 -8.41 4.77 3.39
N PRO A 34 -8.27 6.01 2.89
CA PRO A 34 -7.51 7.03 3.61
C PRO A 34 -8.10 7.33 5.01
N GLN A 35 -9.42 7.36 5.14
CA GLN A 35 -10.08 7.61 6.42
C GLN A 35 -9.89 6.44 7.39
N ARG A 36 -10.00 5.20 6.90
CA ARG A 36 -9.80 3.98 7.72
C ARG A 36 -8.36 3.88 8.21
N VAL A 37 -7.41 4.13 7.31
CA VAL A 37 -5.99 4.16 7.63
C VAL A 37 -5.70 5.24 8.66
N SER A 38 -6.18 6.47 8.46
CA SER A 38 -6.01 7.57 9.42
C SER A 38 -6.56 7.22 10.81
N ARG A 39 -7.79 6.69 10.92
CA ARG A 39 -8.36 6.32 12.22
C ARG A 39 -7.57 5.21 12.92
N ALA A 40 -7.12 4.21 12.18
CA ALA A 40 -6.35 3.10 12.73
C ALA A 40 -4.95 3.53 13.17
N THR A 41 -4.31 4.47 12.46
CA THR A 41 -2.92 4.86 12.74
C THR A 41 -2.81 5.99 13.78
N VAL A 42 -3.84 6.81 13.97
CA VAL A 42 -3.82 7.93 14.94
C VAL A 42 -3.47 7.47 16.36
N SER A 43 -4.01 6.35 16.84
CA SER A 43 -3.72 5.85 18.19
C SER A 43 -2.25 5.45 18.33
N HIS A 44 -1.71 4.74 17.34
CA HIS A 44 -0.32 4.28 17.38
C HIS A 44 0.69 5.42 17.18
N ILE A 45 0.36 6.41 16.35
CA ILE A 45 1.17 7.63 16.19
C ILE A 45 1.22 8.39 17.52
N ALA A 46 0.10 8.50 18.23
CA ALA A 46 0.06 9.12 19.55
C ALA A 46 0.91 8.37 20.58
N GLU A 47 0.86 7.03 20.57
CA GLU A 47 1.69 6.17 21.42
C GLU A 47 3.19 6.37 21.14
N ILE A 48 3.62 6.29 19.88
CA ILE A 48 5.02 6.52 19.48
C ILE A 48 5.48 7.94 19.88
N LYS A 49 4.65 8.96 19.62
CA LYS A 49 4.94 10.35 19.99
C LYS A 49 5.09 10.51 21.50
N SER A 50 4.29 9.79 22.30
CA SER A 50 4.41 9.80 23.76
C SER A 50 5.73 9.18 24.24
N VAL A 51 6.14 8.05 23.65
CA VAL A 51 7.42 7.40 23.96
C VAL A 51 8.58 8.31 23.60
N LEU A 52 8.55 8.94 22.42
CA LEU A 52 9.58 9.86 21.97
C LEU A 52 9.69 11.09 22.87
N THR A 53 8.55 11.65 23.31
CA THR A 53 8.50 12.80 24.21
C THR A 53 9.05 12.47 25.60
N ARG A 54 8.71 11.28 26.13
CA ARG A 54 9.24 10.79 27.40
C ARG A 54 10.76 10.61 27.33
N LYS A 55 11.28 9.96 26.27
CA LYS A 55 12.73 9.77 26.08
C LYS A 55 13.48 11.07 25.88
N ARG A 56 12.90 12.03 25.15
CA ARG A 56 13.43 13.40 25.06
C ARG A 56 13.56 14.06 26.44
N THR A 57 12.57 13.85 27.31
CA THR A 57 12.60 14.39 28.68
C THR A 57 13.68 13.72 29.54
N GLU A 58 13.90 12.41 29.41
CA GLU A 58 14.99 11.69 30.06
C GLU A 58 16.37 12.20 29.63
N VAL A 59 16.56 12.39 28.32
CA VAL A 59 17.80 12.97 27.75
C VAL A 59 18.02 14.39 28.27
N TYR A 60 17.00 15.23 28.32
CA TYR A 60 17.14 16.58 28.85
C TYR A 60 17.48 16.60 30.33
N LYS A 61 16.88 15.73 31.15
CA LYS A 61 17.22 15.62 32.58
C LYS A 61 18.68 15.23 32.77
N ALA A 62 19.18 14.28 31.97
CA ALA A 62 20.58 13.88 32.03
C ALA A 62 21.55 14.95 31.48
N ALA A 63 21.17 15.65 30.40
CA ALA A 63 21.96 16.77 29.89
C ALA A 63 22.00 17.92 30.90
N HIS A 64 20.91 18.16 31.62
CA HIS A 64 20.84 19.18 32.66
C HIS A 64 21.72 18.85 33.86
N SER A 65 21.72 17.60 34.35
CA SER A 65 22.62 17.18 35.42
C SER A 65 24.09 17.28 35.00
N LEU A 66 24.42 17.01 33.73
CA LEU A 66 25.75 17.24 33.17
C LEU A 66 26.11 18.73 33.10
N ASP A 67 25.17 19.62 32.76
CA ASP A 67 25.41 21.07 32.76
C ASP A 67 25.62 21.61 34.19
N GLU A 68 24.85 21.14 35.17
CA GLU A 68 25.04 21.47 36.58
C GLU A 68 26.43 21.02 37.08
N LEU A 69 26.84 19.81 36.71
CA LEU A 69 28.19 19.30 36.98
C LEU A 69 29.26 20.16 36.30
N ALA A 70 29.10 20.51 35.03
CA ALA A 70 30.03 21.32 34.27
C ALA A 70 30.15 22.74 34.84
N ARG A 71 29.03 23.37 35.23
CA ARG A 71 29.00 24.68 35.92
C ARG A 71 29.70 24.61 37.27
N SER A 72 29.40 23.60 38.07
CA SER A 72 30.04 23.39 39.38
C SER A 72 31.55 23.20 39.26
N LEU A 73 31.99 22.39 38.29
CA LEU A 73 33.40 22.21 37.95
C LEU A 73 34.04 23.51 37.44
N SER A 74 33.37 24.27 36.57
CA SER A 74 33.90 25.54 36.07
C SER A 74 34.05 26.59 37.19
N VAL A 75 33.12 26.66 38.13
CA VAL A 75 33.21 27.54 39.30
C VAL A 75 34.38 27.11 40.20
N SER A 76 34.49 25.81 40.48
CA SER A 76 35.61 25.24 41.23
C SER A 76 36.96 25.54 40.59
N ILE A 77 37.08 25.34 39.27
CA ILE A 77 38.30 25.61 38.51
C ILE A 77 38.62 27.10 38.47
N ARG A 78 37.64 28.00 38.28
CA ARG A 78 37.89 29.45 38.30
C ARG A 78 38.37 29.94 39.67
N ASN A 79 37.77 29.42 40.74
CA ASN A 79 38.19 29.72 42.11
C ASN A 79 39.61 29.22 42.37
N SER A 80 39.99 28.05 41.82
CA SER A 80 41.36 27.54 41.85
C SER A 80 42.33 28.36 40.95
N HIS A 81 41.87 28.82 39.79
CA HIS A 81 42.67 29.58 38.83
C HIS A 81 43.04 30.99 39.36
N GLN A 82 42.21 31.59 40.21
CA GLN A 82 42.57 32.82 40.93
C GLN A 82 43.68 32.60 41.97
N ILE A 83 43.82 31.38 42.49
CA ILE A 83 44.92 31.00 43.40
C ILE A 83 46.18 30.65 42.59
N SER A 84 46.02 30.11 41.38
CA SER A 84 47.08 29.59 40.51
C SER A 84 47.98 30.66 39.88
N LEU A 85 47.50 31.88 39.64
CA LEU A 85 48.32 32.97 39.07
C LEU A 85 49.39 33.53 40.04
N LYS A 86 49.41 33.10 41.31
CA LYS A 86 50.50 33.41 42.26
C LYS A 86 51.61 32.35 42.31
N ILE A 87 51.47 31.24 41.57
CA ILE A 87 52.30 30.05 41.70
C ILE A 87 52.76 29.61 40.30
N LEU A 88 53.46 30.49 39.58
CA LEU A 88 54.08 30.12 38.30
C LEU A 88 55.59 30.35 38.28
N GLU A 89 56.26 30.21 39.43
CA GLU A 89 57.72 30.42 39.49
C GLU A 89 58.54 29.43 40.32
N MET A 90 57.97 28.37 40.91
CA MET A 90 58.79 27.40 41.66
C MET A 90 58.38 25.96 41.39
N LEU A 91 59.16 25.32 40.52
CA LEU A 91 59.13 23.89 40.25
C LEU A 91 60.37 23.26 40.87
N ASN A 92 60.21 22.28 41.76
CA ASN A 92 60.78 20.95 41.55
C ASN A 92 60.20 19.88 42.49
N GLY A 93 59.92 18.71 41.92
CA GLY A 93 59.97 17.35 42.49
C GLY A 93 59.17 16.98 43.75
N TRP A 94 59.34 17.71 44.86
CA TRP A 94 58.75 17.38 46.16
C TRP A 94 57.44 18.11 46.44
N ASP A 95 57.07 19.02 45.55
CA ASP A 95 56.04 20.00 45.81
C ASP A 95 54.64 19.50 45.45
N LEU A 96 54.48 18.38 44.71
CA LEU A 96 53.16 17.91 44.28
C LEU A 96 52.26 17.52 45.46
N TRP A 97 52.81 16.91 46.50
CA TRP A 97 52.09 16.60 47.74
C TRP A 97 51.77 17.85 48.56
N ARG A 98 52.66 18.84 48.58
CA ARG A 98 52.45 20.13 49.27
C ARG A 98 51.42 20.99 48.52
N TRP A 99 51.44 20.99 47.19
CA TRP A 99 50.44 21.62 46.33
C TRP A 99 49.07 20.99 46.48
N LEU A 100 48.97 19.66 46.58
CA LEU A 100 47.68 19.00 46.88
C LEU A 100 47.12 19.38 48.25
N SER A 101 47.98 19.62 49.24
CA SER A 101 47.56 20.13 50.56
C SER A 101 47.13 21.60 50.51
N ILE A 102 47.84 22.46 49.76
CA ILE A 102 47.54 23.90 49.61
C ILE A 102 46.30 24.14 48.72
N LEU A 103 46.07 23.30 47.71
CA LEU A 103 44.89 23.31 46.85
C LEU A 103 43.60 22.90 47.59
N GLY A 104 43.65 22.60 48.90
CA GLY A 104 42.48 22.25 49.69
C GLY A 104 41.86 20.89 49.34
N ILE A 105 42.57 20.06 48.55
CA ILE A 105 42.08 18.75 48.12
C ILE A 105 42.16 17.74 49.29
N LEU A 106 42.94 18.02 50.33
CA LEU A 106 43.10 17.13 51.51
C LEU A 106 42.79 17.76 52.88
N ASN A 107 42.46 19.05 52.98
CA ASN A 107 41.99 19.62 54.25
C ASN A 107 40.81 20.60 54.05
N SER A 108 39.72 20.24 54.73
CA SER A 108 38.46 20.94 55.02
C SER A 108 38.26 22.37 54.48
N GLU A 109 37.37 22.49 53.48
CA GLU A 109 36.16 23.37 53.46
C GLU A 109 35.66 23.72 52.04
N GLY A 110 36.27 23.19 50.98
CA GLY A 110 35.73 23.33 49.62
C GLY A 110 36.06 22.14 48.73
N VAL A 111 35.13 21.78 47.83
CA VAL A 111 35.24 20.75 46.77
C VAL A 111 34.93 19.28 47.18
N LEU A 112 35.26 18.83 48.39
CA LEU A 112 34.99 17.46 48.87
C LEU A 112 34.08 17.45 50.11
N HIS A 113 32.79 17.74 49.95
CA HIS A 113 31.84 17.55 51.05
C HIS A 113 31.66 16.05 51.36
N LYS A 114 31.85 15.70 52.64
CA LYS A 114 31.71 14.35 53.19
C LYS A 114 30.25 13.86 53.12
N ASP A 115 29.30 14.78 52.94
CA ASP A 115 27.90 14.49 52.64
C ASP A 115 27.53 15.05 51.25
N GLY A 116 27.58 14.20 50.22
CA GLY A 116 26.98 14.49 48.92
C GLY A 116 27.81 15.24 47.86
N GLY A 117 29.11 15.50 48.06
CA GLY A 117 29.93 16.22 47.06
C GLY A 117 30.12 15.46 45.73
N ILE A 118 30.11 16.18 44.61
CA ILE A 118 30.22 15.64 43.24
C ILE A 118 31.49 14.82 43.01
N PHE A 119 32.61 15.18 43.65
CA PHE A 119 33.85 14.41 43.57
C PHE A 119 33.79 13.10 44.36
N LYS A 120 33.04 13.03 45.45
CA LYS A 120 32.83 11.77 46.19
C LYS A 120 31.99 10.80 45.37
N ALA A 121 31.02 11.29 44.59
CA ALA A 121 30.25 10.46 43.65
C ALA A 121 31.10 9.96 42.48
N LEU A 122 31.94 10.85 41.89
CA LEU A 122 32.91 10.49 40.85
C LEU A 122 33.98 9.49 41.35
N LEU A 123 34.52 9.70 42.56
CA LEU A 123 35.55 8.85 43.17
C LEU A 123 35.00 7.52 43.69
N LYS A 124 33.74 7.47 44.17
CA LYS A 124 33.08 6.20 44.56
C LYS A 124 32.67 5.35 43.37
N ALA A 125 32.34 5.99 42.24
CA ALA A 125 31.90 5.26 41.05
C ALA A 125 33.07 4.68 40.24
N ASN A 126 34.32 5.04 40.56
CA ASN A 126 35.46 4.68 39.73
C ASN A 126 36.77 4.50 40.52
N ASP A 127 37.11 3.24 40.83
CA ASP A 127 38.37 2.88 41.51
C ASP A 127 39.64 3.16 40.67
N SER A 128 39.48 3.54 39.39
CA SER A 128 40.59 3.82 38.45
C SER A 128 40.90 5.31 38.22
N PHE A 129 40.21 6.22 38.92
CA PHE A 129 40.28 7.66 38.66
C PHE A 129 41.58 8.30 39.21
N LYS A 130 42.57 8.57 38.34
CA LYS A 130 43.81 9.29 38.69
C LYS A 130 43.75 10.76 38.25
N ILE A 131 44.06 11.67 39.18
CA ILE A 131 44.10 13.12 38.92
C ILE A 131 45.15 13.48 37.84
N GLU A 132 46.24 12.72 37.77
CA GLU A 132 47.28 12.89 36.74
C GLU A 132 46.73 12.69 35.31
N ASP A 133 45.84 11.70 35.11
CA ASP A 133 45.26 11.39 33.81
C ASP A 133 44.23 12.46 33.37
N VAL A 134 43.53 13.05 34.33
CA VAL A 134 42.64 14.21 34.11
C VAL A 134 43.43 15.41 33.64
N LEU A 135 44.52 15.76 34.32
CA LEU A 135 45.37 16.90 33.97
C LEU A 135 46.02 16.73 32.58
N LYS A 136 46.53 15.54 32.27
CA LYS A 136 47.07 15.23 30.94
C LYS A 136 45.99 15.31 29.84
N SER A 137 44.77 14.87 30.14
CA SER A 137 43.64 14.92 29.20
C SER A 137 43.15 16.36 28.98
N CYS A 138 43.10 17.19 30.02
CA CYS A 138 42.84 18.62 29.92
C CYS A 138 43.92 19.34 29.09
N GLN A 139 45.20 19.04 29.32
CA GLN A 139 46.31 19.60 28.53
C GLN A 139 46.24 19.22 27.05
N ARG A 140 45.61 18.08 26.73
CA ARG A 140 45.33 17.61 25.37
C ARG A 140 44.01 18.14 24.79
N ASN A 141 43.35 19.10 25.46
CA ASN A 141 42.03 19.65 25.06
C ASN A 141 40.96 18.56 24.84
N GLN A 142 40.99 17.47 25.62
CA GLN A 142 39.97 16.44 25.53
C GLN A 142 38.65 16.93 26.13
N PRO A 143 37.50 16.48 25.58
CA PRO A 143 36.19 16.85 26.11
C PRO A 143 36.01 16.34 27.54
N ALA A 144 35.27 17.09 28.35
CA ALA A 144 35.03 16.77 29.76
C ALA A 144 34.43 15.36 29.95
N TYR A 145 33.57 14.93 29.02
CA TYR A 145 32.95 13.61 29.06
C TYR A 145 33.97 12.46 29.02
N ALA A 146 35.00 12.57 28.20
CA ALA A 146 36.09 11.59 28.12
C ALA A 146 37.06 11.75 29.30
N THR A 147 37.45 13.00 29.59
CA THR A 147 38.44 13.35 30.61
C THR A 147 38.04 12.89 32.02
N PHE A 148 36.76 13.05 32.38
CA PHE A 148 36.25 12.65 33.69
C PHE A 148 35.66 11.23 33.68
N HIS A 149 35.83 10.47 32.59
CA HIS A 149 35.21 9.15 32.40
C HIS A 149 33.71 9.15 32.73
N LEU A 150 32.98 10.20 32.30
CA LEU A 150 31.56 10.38 32.66
C LEU A 150 30.66 9.28 32.12
N HIS A 151 31.14 8.47 31.17
CA HIS A 151 30.46 7.24 30.72
C HIS A 151 30.19 6.24 31.86
N ASN A 152 31.00 6.22 32.92
CA ASN A 152 30.79 5.36 34.10
C ASN A 152 29.66 5.85 35.00
N LEU A 153 29.30 7.13 34.90
CA LEU A 153 28.20 7.75 35.66
C LEU A 153 26.93 7.90 34.83
N PHE A 154 27.11 8.18 33.55
CA PHE A 154 26.05 8.39 32.58
C PHE A 154 26.53 7.87 31.22
N ASP A 155 26.05 6.70 30.83
CA ASP A 155 26.30 6.19 29.48
C ASP A 155 25.32 6.83 28.50
N ALA A 156 25.77 7.88 27.81
CA ALA A 156 24.98 8.55 26.78
C ALA A 156 24.49 7.58 25.70
N ASN A 157 25.29 6.57 25.35
CA ASN A 157 24.91 5.60 24.32
C ASN A 157 23.75 4.72 24.79
N SER A 158 23.70 4.35 26.08
CA SER A 158 22.58 3.58 26.65
C SER A 158 21.25 4.33 26.56
N VAL A 159 21.28 5.65 26.70
CA VAL A 159 20.08 6.51 26.70
C VAL A 159 19.65 6.90 25.29
N THR A 160 20.58 7.14 24.36
CA THR A 160 20.26 7.56 22.98
C THR A 160 20.09 6.42 22.00
N ASN A 161 20.49 5.19 22.35
CA ASN A 161 20.35 4.04 21.47
C ASN A 161 18.88 3.60 21.40
N TYR A 162 18.14 4.10 20.41
CA TYR A 162 16.73 3.74 20.21
C TYR A 162 16.50 2.22 20.04
N LYS A 163 17.52 1.44 19.67
CA LYS A 163 17.44 -0.02 19.55
C LYS A 163 17.42 -0.74 20.90
N SER A 164 17.71 -0.08 22.02
CA SER A 164 17.60 -0.65 23.37
C SER A 164 16.32 -0.24 24.09
N TRP A 165 15.47 0.60 23.48
CA TRP A 165 14.23 1.07 24.11
C TRP A 165 13.11 0.03 23.94
N ASP A 166 12.89 -0.81 24.95
CA ASP A 166 11.88 -1.86 24.91
C ASP A 166 10.46 -1.31 24.70
N ASP A 167 10.12 -0.17 25.32
CA ASP A 167 8.84 0.51 25.10
C ASP A 167 8.68 1.03 23.65
N PHE A 168 9.79 1.43 23.00
CA PHE A 168 9.77 1.85 21.60
C PHE A 168 9.67 0.66 20.66
N LYS A 169 10.34 -0.45 20.98
CA LYS A 169 10.15 -1.73 20.28
C LYS A 169 8.72 -2.21 20.39
N GLY A 170 8.12 -2.15 21.58
CA GLY A 170 6.72 -2.51 21.82
C GLY A 170 5.75 -1.65 21.03
N ALA A 171 5.95 -0.32 21.07
CA ALA A 171 5.14 0.62 20.29
C ALA A 171 5.29 0.41 18.77
N ILE A 172 6.49 0.09 18.27
CA ILE A 172 6.73 -0.22 16.86
C ILE A 172 6.23 -1.62 16.47
N SER A 173 6.34 -2.63 17.33
CA SER A 173 5.79 -3.95 17.06
C SER A 173 4.27 -3.94 17.02
N ASN A 174 3.65 -3.06 17.81
CA ASN A 174 2.21 -2.78 17.75
C ASN A 174 1.85 -1.89 16.54
N PHE A 175 2.84 -1.20 15.95
CA PHE A 175 2.75 -0.52 14.65
C PHE A 175 2.98 -1.50 13.49
N THR A 176 2.58 -2.76 13.62
CA THR A 176 2.08 -3.46 12.44
C THR A 176 0.79 -2.74 12.09
N ILE A 177 0.86 -1.80 11.15
CA ILE A 177 -0.32 -1.24 10.51
C ILE A 177 -1.23 -2.40 10.24
N GLY A 178 -2.36 -2.36 10.95
CA GLY A 178 -3.14 -3.55 11.21
C GLY A 178 -3.39 -4.29 9.91
N GLU A 179 -3.61 -5.59 10.07
CA GLU A 179 -4.41 -6.40 9.17
C GLU A 179 -5.78 -5.73 8.89
N ASN A 180 -5.77 -4.56 8.28
CA ASN A 180 -6.88 -4.03 7.54
C ASN A 180 -6.79 -4.85 6.26
N ASN A 181 -7.34 -6.07 6.31
CA ASN A 181 -7.65 -6.87 5.15
C ASN A 181 -8.71 -6.09 4.36
N VAL A 182 -8.30 -4.98 3.73
CA VAL A 182 -9.15 -4.16 2.87
C VAL A 182 -9.31 -4.99 1.61
N GLU A 183 -10.41 -5.73 1.56
CA GLU A 183 -10.78 -6.53 0.40
C GLU A 183 -11.41 -5.62 -0.66
N ILE A 184 -10.55 -5.09 -1.54
CA ILE A 184 -10.96 -4.25 -2.67
C ILE A 184 -11.31 -5.16 -3.86
N LEU A 185 -10.51 -6.21 -4.05
CA LEU A 185 -10.75 -7.24 -5.06
C LEU A 185 -11.27 -8.50 -4.37
N SER A 186 -12.58 -8.64 -4.26
CA SER A 186 -13.17 -9.87 -3.73
C SER A 186 -12.97 -11.05 -4.68
N PRO A 187 -12.94 -12.30 -4.17
CA PRO A 187 -12.85 -13.50 -5.02
C PRO A 187 -13.97 -13.57 -6.06
N SER A 188 -15.18 -13.12 -5.72
CA SER A 188 -16.32 -13.07 -6.63
C SER A 188 -16.14 -12.02 -7.73
N LEU A 189 -15.66 -10.82 -7.38
CA LEU A 189 -15.35 -9.78 -8.36
C LEU A 189 -14.23 -10.20 -9.31
N GLN A 190 -13.17 -10.82 -8.79
CA GLN A 190 -12.08 -11.37 -9.58
C GLN A 190 -12.57 -12.42 -10.58
N LEU A 191 -13.37 -13.38 -10.11
CA LEU A 191 -13.92 -14.44 -10.96
C LEU A 191 -14.84 -13.84 -12.03
N ASN A 192 -15.70 -12.90 -11.67
CA ASN A 192 -16.61 -12.25 -12.61
C ASN A 192 -15.86 -11.44 -13.69
N LEU A 193 -14.80 -10.72 -13.33
CA LEU A 193 -13.96 -10.00 -14.30
C LEU A 193 -13.18 -10.96 -15.23
N GLN A 194 -12.69 -12.08 -14.70
CA GLN A 194 -12.04 -13.13 -15.51
C GLN A 194 -13.03 -13.78 -16.48
N VAL A 195 -14.22 -14.11 -16.01
CA VAL A 195 -15.29 -14.67 -16.84
C VAL A 195 -15.74 -13.66 -17.89
N LEU A 196 -15.93 -12.38 -17.53
CA LEU A 196 -16.28 -11.32 -18.47
C LEU A 196 -15.25 -11.21 -19.59
N SER A 197 -13.97 -11.20 -19.21
CA SER A 197 -12.85 -11.12 -20.14
C SER A 197 -12.83 -12.31 -21.10
N THR A 198 -12.93 -13.54 -20.58
CA THR A 198 -12.88 -14.77 -21.37
C THR A 198 -14.09 -14.95 -22.29
N VAL A 199 -15.29 -14.63 -21.81
CA VAL A 199 -16.50 -14.71 -22.63
C VAL A 199 -16.51 -13.62 -23.70
N SER A 200 -15.96 -12.45 -23.42
CA SER A 200 -15.89 -11.35 -24.39
C SER A 200 -14.86 -11.58 -25.52
N THR A 201 -14.13 -12.71 -25.53
CA THR A 201 -13.24 -13.10 -26.65
C THR A 201 -13.93 -13.89 -27.76
N VAL A 202 -15.25 -14.12 -27.64
CA VAL A 202 -15.98 -14.90 -28.65
C VAL A 202 -15.94 -14.18 -30.00
N ASN A 203 -15.49 -14.90 -31.03
CA ASN A 203 -15.52 -14.41 -32.40
C ASN A 203 -16.93 -14.62 -32.98
N LEU A 204 -17.68 -13.53 -33.14
CA LEU A 204 -19.04 -13.57 -33.68
C LEU A 204 -19.08 -13.66 -35.20
N THR A 205 -17.93 -13.53 -35.88
CA THR A 205 -17.82 -13.63 -37.35
C THR A 205 -18.43 -14.92 -37.88
N THR A 206 -18.19 -16.05 -37.22
CA THR A 206 -18.74 -17.35 -37.63
C THR A 206 -20.27 -17.38 -37.56
N TYR A 207 -20.86 -16.75 -36.55
CA TYR A 207 -22.32 -16.64 -36.43
C TYR A 207 -22.89 -15.68 -37.47
N ARG A 208 -22.20 -14.55 -37.71
CA ARG A 208 -22.55 -13.58 -38.75
C ARG A 208 -22.57 -14.23 -40.14
N LEU A 209 -21.54 -15.01 -40.48
CA LEU A 209 -21.43 -15.71 -41.76
C LEU A 209 -22.53 -16.78 -41.95
N LYS A 210 -22.89 -17.49 -40.87
CA LYS A 210 -23.99 -18.47 -40.92
C LYS A 210 -25.35 -17.81 -41.19
N ILE A 211 -25.56 -16.61 -40.64
CA ILE A 211 -26.84 -15.90 -40.73
C ILE A 211 -26.91 -15.04 -42.01
N SER A 212 -25.79 -14.64 -42.59
CA SER A 212 -25.78 -13.87 -43.84
C SER A 212 -26.24 -14.65 -45.08
N GLY A 213 -26.37 -15.98 -44.98
CA GLY A 213 -26.86 -16.82 -46.08
C GLY A 213 -28.34 -16.58 -46.42
N PRO A 214 -28.81 -17.15 -47.55
CA PRO A 214 -30.23 -17.12 -47.91
C PRO A 214 -31.06 -17.93 -46.90
N VAL A 215 -32.27 -17.43 -46.59
CA VAL A 215 -33.21 -18.08 -45.65
C VAL A 215 -33.61 -19.48 -46.13
N THR A 216 -33.77 -19.64 -47.45
CA THR A 216 -34.14 -20.90 -48.08
C THR A 216 -32.93 -21.52 -48.77
N LYS A 217 -32.81 -22.85 -48.69
CA LYS A 217 -31.75 -23.59 -49.41
C LYS A 217 -31.93 -23.57 -50.93
N ARG A 218 -33.15 -23.35 -51.41
CA ARG A 218 -33.50 -23.28 -52.83
C ARG A 218 -34.17 -21.96 -53.13
N ASP A 219 -33.99 -21.50 -54.36
CA ASP A 219 -34.68 -20.34 -54.89
C ASP A 219 -36.15 -20.70 -55.16
N LEU A 220 -37.01 -20.27 -54.24
CA LEU A 220 -38.45 -20.49 -54.34
C LEU A 220 -39.09 -19.67 -55.47
N SER A 221 -38.49 -18.54 -55.86
CA SER A 221 -38.96 -17.74 -56.99
C SER A 221 -38.75 -18.51 -58.29
N SER A 222 -37.53 -19.05 -58.50
CA SER A 222 -37.23 -19.93 -59.62
C SER A 222 -38.12 -21.18 -59.63
N LEU A 223 -38.40 -21.79 -58.47
CA LEU A 223 -39.30 -22.94 -58.38
C LEU A 223 -40.73 -22.55 -58.82
N ALA A 224 -41.26 -21.42 -58.34
CA ALA A 224 -42.57 -20.95 -58.75
C ALA A 224 -42.64 -20.70 -60.26
N ASP A 225 -41.60 -20.09 -60.85
CA ASP A 225 -41.56 -19.81 -62.28
C ASP A 225 -41.48 -21.08 -63.12
N GLN A 226 -40.71 -22.09 -62.68
CA GLN A 226 -40.68 -23.41 -63.30
C GLN A 226 -42.04 -24.10 -63.25
N LEU A 227 -42.77 -24.01 -62.14
CA LEU A 227 -44.11 -24.60 -62.00
C LEU A 227 -45.12 -23.98 -63.00
N ASN A 228 -45.13 -22.65 -63.17
CA ASN A 228 -46.00 -22.03 -64.19
C ASN A 228 -45.57 -22.39 -65.62
N THR A 229 -44.26 -22.57 -65.84
CA THR A 229 -43.75 -22.98 -67.16
C THR A 229 -44.27 -24.38 -67.52
N VAL A 230 -44.23 -25.31 -66.56
CA VAL A 230 -44.81 -26.65 -66.72
C VAL A 230 -46.32 -26.56 -66.94
N ALA A 231 -47.04 -25.74 -66.17
CA ALA A 231 -48.48 -25.55 -66.33
C ALA A 231 -48.87 -25.12 -67.76
N ARG A 232 -48.12 -24.18 -68.36
CA ARG A 232 -48.36 -23.69 -69.73
C ARG A 232 -48.08 -24.72 -70.82
N GLN A 233 -47.26 -25.73 -70.54
CA GLN A 233 -46.86 -26.76 -71.50
C GLN A 233 -47.77 -28.00 -71.44
N LEU A 234 -48.64 -28.11 -70.43
CA LEU A 234 -49.56 -29.23 -70.29
C LEU A 234 -50.80 -29.06 -71.18
N ALA A 235 -51.14 -30.12 -71.91
CA ALA A 235 -52.37 -30.17 -72.70
C ALA A 235 -53.64 -30.33 -71.82
N ASP A 236 -53.51 -31.02 -70.68
CA ASP A 236 -54.61 -31.19 -69.74
C ASP A 236 -54.75 -29.98 -68.81
N LEU A 237 -55.85 -29.25 -68.98
CA LEU A 237 -56.22 -28.07 -68.21
C LEU A 237 -56.37 -28.35 -66.71
N THR A 238 -56.75 -29.57 -66.33
CA THR A 238 -56.93 -29.95 -64.93
C THR A 238 -55.58 -29.98 -64.22
N ASN A 239 -54.62 -30.69 -64.82
CA ASN A 239 -53.25 -30.76 -64.31
C ASN A 239 -52.54 -29.41 -64.39
N ALA A 240 -52.70 -28.65 -65.48
CA ALA A 240 -52.15 -27.30 -65.60
C ALA A 240 -52.56 -26.39 -64.43
N LYS A 241 -53.86 -26.38 -64.08
CA LYS A 241 -54.38 -25.60 -62.94
C LYS A 241 -53.77 -26.02 -61.60
N ILE A 242 -53.43 -27.29 -61.41
CA ILE A 242 -52.77 -27.75 -60.17
C ILE A 242 -51.39 -27.11 -60.04
N PHE A 243 -50.60 -27.09 -61.12
CA PHE A 243 -49.27 -26.48 -61.15
C PHE A 243 -49.33 -24.96 -60.95
N ASP A 244 -50.28 -24.26 -61.58
CA ASP A 244 -50.51 -22.83 -61.37
C ASP A 244 -50.87 -22.51 -59.92
N ASN A 245 -51.78 -23.30 -59.32
CA ASN A 245 -52.15 -23.15 -57.92
C ASN A 245 -50.97 -23.40 -56.98
N LEU A 246 -50.12 -24.38 -57.28
CA LEU A 246 -48.91 -24.64 -56.50
C LEU A 246 -47.92 -23.47 -56.62
N ALA A 247 -47.70 -22.93 -57.81
CA ALA A 247 -46.86 -21.75 -58.01
C ALA A 247 -47.39 -20.53 -57.24
N ALA A 248 -48.70 -20.31 -57.24
CA ALA A 248 -49.35 -19.26 -56.46
C ALA A 248 -49.14 -19.45 -54.95
N ARG A 249 -49.23 -20.70 -54.45
CA ARG A 249 -48.93 -21.04 -53.05
C ARG A 249 -47.46 -20.77 -52.71
N VAL A 250 -46.52 -21.16 -53.57
CA VAL A 250 -45.08 -20.88 -53.37
C VAL A 250 -44.83 -19.37 -53.28
N ARG A 251 -45.40 -18.56 -54.20
CA ARG A 251 -45.29 -17.09 -54.13
C ARG A 251 -45.90 -16.48 -52.88
N LYS A 252 -46.99 -17.07 -52.36
CA LYS A 252 -47.57 -16.66 -51.07
C LYS A 252 -46.61 -16.96 -49.91
N ILE A 253 -45.95 -18.12 -49.90
CA ILE A 253 -44.93 -18.47 -48.90
C ILE A 253 -43.75 -17.49 -48.96
N ILE A 254 -43.28 -17.13 -50.16
CA ILE A 254 -42.21 -16.14 -50.35
C ILE A 254 -42.59 -14.80 -49.71
N ARG A 255 -43.77 -14.27 -50.05
CA ARG A 255 -44.20 -12.95 -49.57
C ARG A 255 -44.50 -12.90 -48.08
N ASN A 256 -45.02 -13.99 -47.51
CA ASN A 256 -45.50 -13.98 -46.14
C ASN A 256 -44.44 -14.51 -45.16
N GLU A 257 -43.86 -15.67 -45.45
CA GLU A 257 -42.99 -16.37 -44.52
C GLU A 257 -41.52 -16.01 -44.77
N VAL A 258 -41.06 -16.09 -46.02
CA VAL A 258 -39.64 -15.84 -46.34
C VAL A 258 -39.29 -14.38 -46.11
N ALA A 259 -40.17 -13.45 -46.50
CA ALA A 259 -39.95 -12.02 -46.26
C ALA A 259 -39.86 -11.68 -44.76
N GLN A 260 -40.72 -12.28 -43.92
CA GLN A 260 -40.65 -12.09 -42.45
C GLN A 260 -39.36 -12.67 -41.87
N LEU A 261 -38.92 -13.84 -42.35
CA LEU A 261 -37.67 -14.46 -41.93
C LEU A 261 -36.44 -13.65 -42.38
N ASP A 262 -36.47 -13.05 -43.57
CA ASP A 262 -35.40 -12.17 -44.05
C ASP A 262 -35.30 -10.88 -43.20
N ASP A 263 -36.44 -10.27 -42.85
CA ASP A 263 -36.48 -9.12 -41.96
C ASP A 263 -35.96 -9.46 -40.53
N LEU A 264 -36.30 -10.65 -40.00
CA LEU A 264 -35.71 -11.16 -38.77
C LEU A 264 -34.19 -11.39 -38.90
N LYS A 265 -33.75 -11.96 -40.01
CA LYS A 265 -32.33 -12.19 -40.31
C LYS A 265 -31.54 -10.89 -40.31
N GLU A 266 -32.05 -9.85 -40.98
CA GLU A 266 -31.43 -8.52 -41.03
C GLU A 266 -31.32 -7.89 -39.63
N ARG A 267 -32.39 -7.95 -38.83
CA ARG A 267 -32.35 -7.49 -37.43
C ARG A 267 -31.30 -8.22 -36.60
N ILE A 268 -31.19 -9.55 -36.76
CA ILE A 268 -30.20 -10.34 -36.04
C ILE A 268 -28.79 -9.99 -36.50
N LEU A 269 -28.55 -9.83 -37.81
CA LEU A 269 -27.27 -9.41 -38.36
C LEU A 269 -26.83 -8.05 -37.83
N TYR A 270 -27.73 -7.08 -37.77
CA TYR A 270 -27.46 -5.77 -37.19
C TYR A 270 -27.01 -5.90 -35.73
N LYS A 271 -27.77 -6.63 -34.91
CA LYS A 271 -27.45 -6.84 -33.48
C LYS A 271 -26.13 -7.58 -33.27
N ILE A 272 -25.86 -8.62 -34.05
CA ILE A 272 -24.60 -9.38 -33.97
C ILE A 272 -23.42 -8.49 -34.37
N THR A 273 -23.56 -7.69 -35.42
CA THR A 273 -22.50 -6.79 -35.89
C THR A 273 -22.20 -5.70 -34.85
N ALA A 274 -23.24 -5.10 -34.26
CA ALA A 274 -23.08 -4.14 -33.18
C ALA A 274 -22.39 -4.78 -31.96
N LEU A 275 -22.79 -6.00 -31.58
CA LEU A 275 -22.18 -6.73 -30.47
C LEU A 275 -20.70 -7.04 -30.74
N ASP A 276 -20.34 -7.47 -31.96
CA ASP A 276 -18.96 -7.80 -32.36
C ASP A 276 -18.02 -6.58 -32.22
N VAL A 277 -18.52 -5.38 -32.54
CA VAL A 277 -17.78 -4.12 -32.34
C VAL A 277 -17.55 -3.82 -30.85
N LEU A 278 -18.53 -4.11 -30.00
CA LEU A 278 -18.49 -3.78 -28.57
C LEU A 278 -17.73 -4.81 -27.72
N ILE A 279 -17.68 -6.08 -28.14
CA ILE A 279 -17.15 -7.18 -27.33
C ILE A 279 -15.63 -7.07 -27.11
N GLN A 280 -14.89 -6.60 -28.13
CA GLN A 280 -13.44 -6.46 -28.08
C GLN A 280 -12.98 -5.36 -27.09
N PRO A 281 -13.52 -4.12 -27.14
CA PRO A 281 -13.29 -3.13 -26.10
C PRO A 281 -13.64 -3.61 -24.69
N LEU A 282 -14.77 -4.31 -24.53
CA LEU A 282 -15.21 -4.81 -23.23
C LEU A 282 -14.23 -5.82 -22.62
N SER A 283 -13.72 -6.78 -23.42
CA SER A 283 -12.70 -7.73 -22.97
C SER A 283 -11.43 -7.02 -22.50
N ARG A 284 -10.95 -6.03 -23.28
CA ARG A 284 -9.77 -5.23 -22.92
C ARG A 284 -9.99 -4.45 -21.63
N GLN A 285 -11.17 -3.85 -21.46
CA GLN A 285 -11.50 -3.09 -20.26
C GLN A 285 -11.61 -4.00 -19.04
N ALA A 286 -12.25 -5.16 -19.13
CA ALA A 286 -12.32 -6.14 -18.05
C ALA A 286 -10.93 -6.60 -17.60
N ASN A 287 -10.03 -6.89 -18.54
CA ASN A 287 -8.64 -7.25 -18.23
C ASN A 287 -7.87 -6.11 -17.56
N ARG A 288 -8.03 -4.87 -18.05
CA ARG A 288 -7.39 -3.69 -17.44
C ARG A 288 -7.90 -3.49 -16.02
N SER A 289 -9.21 -3.50 -15.81
CA SER A 289 -9.81 -3.37 -14.48
C SER A 289 -9.31 -4.45 -13.52
N LEU A 290 -9.26 -5.71 -13.96
CA LEU A 290 -8.72 -6.80 -13.16
C LEU A 290 -7.24 -6.58 -12.81
N SER A 291 -6.42 -6.14 -13.76
CA SER A 291 -5.01 -5.83 -13.53
C SER A 291 -4.84 -4.69 -12.52
N HIS A 292 -5.59 -3.59 -12.69
CA HIS A 292 -5.53 -2.45 -11.78
C HIS A 292 -5.99 -2.82 -10.37
N LEU A 293 -7.10 -3.56 -10.24
CA LEU A 293 -7.59 -4.00 -8.94
C LEU A 293 -6.60 -4.94 -8.25
N LYS A 294 -5.91 -5.82 -8.99
CA LYS A 294 -4.82 -6.65 -8.43
C LYS A 294 -3.65 -5.80 -7.93
N SER A 295 -3.24 -4.80 -8.71
CA SER A 295 -2.17 -3.89 -8.29
C SER A 295 -2.55 -3.08 -7.06
N ILE A 296 -3.80 -2.61 -6.99
CA ILE A 296 -4.34 -1.88 -5.84
C ILE A 296 -4.40 -2.79 -4.60
N GLN A 297 -4.92 -4.02 -4.73
CA GLN A 297 -4.96 -4.99 -3.64
C GLN A 297 -3.54 -5.30 -3.15
N PHE A 298 -2.61 -5.59 -4.06
CA PHE A 298 -1.20 -5.83 -3.72
C PHE A 298 -0.56 -4.65 -3.00
N PHE A 299 -0.83 -3.41 -3.45
CA PHE A 299 -0.32 -2.21 -2.79
C PHE A 299 -0.93 -2.05 -1.39
N ALA A 300 -2.23 -2.27 -1.22
CA ALA A 300 -2.88 -2.23 0.09
C ALA A 300 -2.28 -3.27 1.05
N ASP A 301 -2.07 -4.50 0.58
CA ASP A 301 -1.56 -5.63 1.38
C ASP A 301 -0.08 -5.45 1.78
N ASN A 302 0.77 -4.91 0.90
CA ASN A 302 2.22 -4.87 1.12
C ASN A 302 2.78 -3.49 1.46
N GLN A 303 2.11 -2.43 1.03
CA GLN A 303 2.57 -1.04 1.11
C GLN A 303 1.49 -0.10 1.66
N GLY A 304 0.40 -0.65 2.24
CA GLY A 304 -0.66 0.14 2.88
C GLY A 304 -0.13 1.10 3.95
N TRP A 305 1.05 0.82 4.50
CA TRP A 305 1.73 1.69 5.44
C TRP A 305 2.14 3.05 4.90
N GLN A 306 2.44 3.16 3.60
CA GLN A 306 2.76 4.45 2.98
C GLN A 306 1.54 5.36 2.90
N ILE A 307 0.33 4.79 2.91
CA ILE A 307 -0.93 5.55 2.97
C ILE A 307 -1.08 6.20 4.35
N ALA A 308 -0.58 5.55 5.40
CA ALA A 308 -0.64 6.03 6.78
C ALA A 308 0.33 7.17 7.10
N GLU A 309 1.32 7.41 6.23
CA GLU A 309 2.37 8.40 6.44
C GLU A 309 1.97 9.82 6.00
N ARG A 310 0.81 9.98 5.33
CA ARG A 310 0.22 11.29 4.96
C ARG A 310 -0.76 11.79 6.00
#